data_AF-A0A2M8CXF4-F1
#
_entry.id   AF-A0A2M8CXF4-F1
#
_cell.length_a   1.000
_cell.length_b   1.000
_cell.length_c   1.000
_cell.angle_alpha   90.00
_cell.angle_beta   90.00
_cell.angle_gamma   90.00
#
_symmetry.space_group_name_H-M   'P 1'
#
loop_
_entity.id
_entity.type
_entity.pdbx_description
1 polymer ?
#
loop_
_entity_poly.entity_id
_entity_poly.type
_entity_poly.pdbx_seq_one_letter_code
_entity_poly.pdbx_strand_id
1 'polypeptide(L)'
;TKRLTWEIVDPDEKPTIAKKYKVKNYGYLVVLCEGKEEQVPTASEESITNAIIKVTREGNKKIAFVTGHGESDINSSERDGFAKAKEAILEQNYDVSEIQLAGADSIPADVSVLIIAGPKKDFFDSELALLTKHINNGGG
;
A
#
# COMPACT_ATOMS: atom_id res chain seq x y z
N THR A 1 -8.96 22.23 19.00
CA THR A 1 -9.98 21.19 18.68
C THR A 1 -9.36 19.83 18.97
N LYS A 2 -9.97 18.99 19.81
CA LYS A 2 -9.45 17.63 20.09
C LYS A 2 -9.57 16.78 18.81
N ARG A 3 -8.45 16.38 18.22
CA ARG A 3 -8.38 15.55 17.01
C ARG A 3 -8.20 14.04 17.31
N LEU A 4 -8.14 13.68 18.59
CA LEU A 4 -7.96 12.31 19.07
C LEU A 4 -8.98 12.04 20.19
N THR A 5 -9.69 10.93 20.08
CA THR A 5 -10.59 10.38 21.10
C THR A 5 -10.20 8.94 21.37
N TRP A 6 -10.27 8.51 22.62
CA TRP A 6 -9.99 7.13 23.01
C TRP A 6 -11.06 6.64 23.99
N GLU A 7 -11.30 5.33 23.98
CA GLU A 7 -12.12 4.65 24.96
C GLU A 7 -11.47 3.29 25.29
N ILE A 8 -11.64 2.83 26.53
CA ILE A 8 -11.31 1.46 26.91
C ILE A 8 -12.61 0.67 26.89
N VAL A 9 -12.59 -0.43 26.15
CA VAL A 9 -13.74 -1.33 26.01
C VAL A 9 -13.37 -2.64 26.68
N ASP A 10 -14.17 -3.02 27.68
CA ASP A 10 -14.14 -4.38 28.20
C ASP A 10 -14.90 -5.30 27.21
N PRO A 11 -14.23 -6.30 26.61
CA PRO A 11 -14.85 -7.22 25.66
C PRO A 11 -15.97 -8.07 26.26
N ASP A 12 -15.91 -8.36 27.56
CA ASP A 12 -16.91 -9.18 28.26
C ASP A 12 -18.16 -8.35 28.59
N GLU A 13 -17.99 -7.08 28.97
CA GLU A 13 -19.13 -6.17 29.17
C GLU A 13 -19.77 -5.73 27.84
N LYS A 14 -18.96 -5.55 26.79
CA LYS A 14 -19.40 -5.05 25.48
C LYS A 14 -19.03 -5.99 24.33
N PRO A 15 -19.56 -7.23 24.31
CA PRO A 15 -19.20 -8.25 23.32
C PRO A 15 -19.56 -7.86 21.89
N THR A 16 -20.57 -7.00 21.69
CA THR A 16 -20.98 -6.51 20.37
C THR A 16 -19.90 -5.66 19.72
N ILE A 17 -19.21 -4.81 20.50
CA ILE A 17 -18.14 -3.96 20.00
C ILE A 17 -16.90 -4.81 19.67
N ALA A 18 -16.54 -5.74 20.56
CA ALA A 18 -15.44 -6.67 20.34
C ALA A 18 -15.65 -7.52 19.06
N LYS A 19 -16.87 -8.03 18.84
CA LYS A 19 -17.22 -8.75 17.60
C LYS A 19 -17.15 -7.88 16.37
N LYS A 20 -17.66 -6.64 16.43
CA LYS A 20 -17.64 -5.69 15.29
C LYS A 20 -16.22 -5.45 14.80
N TYR A 21 -15.30 -5.19 15.73
CA TYR A 21 -13.89 -4.94 15.45
C TYR A 21 -13.04 -6.21 15.49
N LYS A 22 -13.66 -7.40 15.41
CA LYS A 22 -12.98 -8.71 15.34
C LYS A 22 -11.85 -8.90 16.37
N VAL A 23 -11.95 -8.26 17.54
CA VAL A 23 -10.95 -8.35 18.61
C VAL A 23 -11.06 -9.72 19.26
N LYS A 24 -10.00 -10.52 19.15
CA LYS A 24 -9.98 -11.90 19.66
C LYS A 24 -9.35 -12.03 21.05
N ASN A 25 -8.47 -11.09 21.40
CA ASN A 25 -7.68 -11.16 22.63
C ASN A 25 -7.71 -9.81 23.35
N TYR A 26 -7.57 -9.87 24.68
CA TYR A 26 -7.30 -8.69 25.50
C TYR A 26 -6.02 -7.97 25.08
N GLY A 27 -6.01 -6.64 25.22
CA GLY A 27 -4.84 -5.79 24.93
C GLY A 27 -4.70 -5.34 23.48
N TYR A 28 -5.65 -5.67 22.60
CA TYR A 28 -5.70 -5.12 21.25
C TYR A 28 -6.13 -3.65 21.28
N LEU A 29 -5.50 -2.85 20.42
CA LEU A 29 -5.88 -1.47 20.16
C LEU A 29 -6.48 -1.38 18.76
N VAL A 30 -7.59 -0.66 18.63
CA VAL A 30 -8.25 -0.44 17.34
C VAL A 30 -8.22 1.06 17.05
N VAL A 31 -7.62 1.43 15.92
CA VAL A 31 -7.56 2.83 15.47
C VAL A 31 -8.60 3.04 14.37
N LEU A 32 -9.39 4.11 14.49
CA LEU A 32 -10.48 4.43 13.57
C LEU A 32 -10.32 5.86 13.03
N CYS A 33 -10.48 6.05 11.73
CA CYS A 33 -10.55 7.38 11.11
C CYS A 33 -11.37 7.31 9.81
N GLU A 34 -12.42 8.13 9.70
CA GLU A 34 -13.24 8.29 8.48
C GLU A 34 -13.64 6.97 7.77
N GLY A 35 -13.98 5.94 8.56
CA GLY A 35 -14.39 4.62 8.05
C GLY A 35 -13.25 3.62 7.83
N LYS A 36 -11.98 4.03 7.99
CA LYS A 36 -10.82 3.14 8.03
C LYS A 36 -10.60 2.58 9.44
N GLU A 37 -10.15 1.33 9.49
CA GLU A 37 -9.90 0.58 10.72
C GLU A 37 -8.52 -0.09 10.62
N GLU A 38 -7.73 0.03 11.68
CA GLU A 38 -6.48 -0.73 11.85
C GLU A 38 -6.46 -1.40 13.22
N GLN A 39 -6.11 -2.68 13.26
CA GLN A 39 -5.98 -3.45 14.49
C GLN A 39 -4.52 -3.59 14.87
N VAL A 40 -4.21 -3.32 16.13
CA VAL A 40 -2.86 -3.34 16.68
C VAL A 40 -2.83 -4.34 17.83
N PRO A 41 -2.27 -5.56 17.61
CA PRO A 41 -2.20 -6.61 18.63
C PRO A 41 -1.33 -6.26 19.84
N THR A 42 -0.38 -5.34 19.69
CA THR A 42 0.55 -4.93 20.75
C THR A 42 0.73 -3.41 20.73
N ALA A 43 0.39 -2.77 21.84
CA ALA A 43 0.51 -1.33 22.00
C ALA A 43 1.97 -0.91 22.24
N SER A 44 2.65 -0.46 21.20
CA SER A 44 3.92 0.28 21.25
C SER A 44 3.75 1.63 20.56
N GLU A 45 4.63 2.60 20.84
CA GLU A 45 4.56 3.91 20.17
C GLU A 45 4.69 3.76 18.64
N GLU A 46 5.58 2.90 18.20
CA GLU A 46 5.78 2.59 16.77
C GLU A 46 4.50 2.01 16.15
N SER A 47 3.88 1.02 16.79
CA SER A 47 2.70 0.35 16.24
C SER A 47 1.49 1.29 16.20
N ILE A 48 1.31 2.13 17.22
CA ILE A 48 0.24 3.14 17.27
C ILE A 48 0.49 4.21 16.20
N THR A 49 1.73 4.70 16.06
CA THR A 49 2.07 5.71 15.05
C THR A 49 1.79 5.19 13.64
N ASN A 50 2.22 3.97 13.35
CA ASN A 50 1.94 3.32 12.06
C ASN A 50 0.43 3.17 11.82
N ALA A 51 -0.33 2.76 12.84
CA ALA A 51 -1.77 2.62 12.71
C ALA A 51 -2.48 3.95 12.45
N ILE A 52 -2.07 5.03 13.13
CA ILE A 52 -2.58 6.38 12.86
C ILE A 52 -2.27 6.77 11.42
N ILE A 53 -1.02 6.62 10.97
CA ILE A 53 -0.62 6.93 9.59
C ILE A 53 -1.52 6.18 8.60
N LYS A 54 -1.76 4.89 8.83
CA LYS A 54 -2.62 4.06 7.95
C LYS A 54 -4.05 4.59 7.88
N VAL A 55 -4.67 4.92 9.02
CA VAL A 55 -6.06 5.35 9.02
C VAL A 55 -6.25 6.82 8.60
N THR A 56 -5.25 7.69 8.79
CA THR A 56 -5.37 9.12 8.44
C THR A 56 -4.91 9.44 7.02
N ARG A 57 -4.13 8.56 6.38
CA ARG A 57 -3.58 8.82 5.06
C ARG A 57 -4.67 8.79 3.99
N GLU A 58 -4.81 9.87 3.22
CA GLU A 58 -5.69 9.92 2.06
C GLU A 58 -5.07 9.14 0.90
N GLY A 59 -5.80 8.15 0.38
CA GLY A 59 -5.36 7.26 -0.70
C GLY A 59 -4.37 6.17 -0.28
N ASN A 60 -4.52 4.99 -0.88
CA ASN A 60 -3.43 4.02 -0.91
C ASN A 60 -2.37 4.57 -1.86
N LYS A 61 -1.08 4.46 -1.51
CA LYS A 61 -0.04 4.79 -2.49
C LYS A 61 -0.05 3.62 -3.47
N LYS A 62 -0.04 3.92 -4.75
CA LYS A 62 -0.01 2.90 -5.79
C LYS A 62 1.43 2.58 -6.15
N ILE A 63 1.73 1.29 -6.21
CA ILE A 63 2.98 0.77 -6.77
C ILE A 63 2.65 0.22 -8.15
N ALA A 64 3.32 0.73 -9.18
CA ALA A 64 3.09 0.32 -10.56
C ALA A 64 4.25 -0.53 -11.08
N PHE A 65 3.95 -1.67 -11.68
CA PHE A 65 4.92 -2.50 -12.38
C PHE A 65 4.91 -2.16 -13.87
N VAL A 66 6.09 -1.91 -14.42
CA VAL A 66 6.25 -1.60 -15.85
C VAL A 66 6.11 -2.88 -16.65
N THR A 67 5.38 -2.78 -17.76
CA THR A 67 5.20 -3.86 -18.72
C THR A 67 5.45 -3.36 -20.15
N GLY A 68 5.83 -4.28 -21.03
CA GLY A 68 6.00 -4.02 -22.47
C GLY A 68 7.41 -4.32 -22.99
N HIS A 69 8.40 -4.46 -22.11
CA HIS A 69 9.81 -4.68 -22.44
C HIS A 69 10.26 -6.10 -22.11
N GLY A 70 9.34 -7.00 -21.80
CA GLY A 70 9.62 -8.42 -21.52
C GLY A 70 9.93 -8.70 -20.05
N GLU A 71 9.48 -7.81 -19.16
CA GLU A 71 9.55 -7.94 -17.72
C GLU A 71 8.86 -9.20 -17.21
N SER A 72 9.26 -9.61 -16.01
CA SER A 72 8.60 -10.70 -15.30
C SER A 72 7.15 -10.35 -14.96
N ASP A 73 6.26 -11.32 -15.15
CA ASP A 73 4.84 -11.17 -14.83
C ASP A 73 4.61 -11.06 -13.32
N ILE A 74 3.89 -10.01 -12.93
CA ILE A 74 3.50 -9.73 -11.55
C ILE A 74 2.55 -10.77 -10.97
N ASN A 75 1.81 -11.48 -11.81
CA ASN A 75 0.86 -12.52 -11.42
C ASN A 75 1.48 -13.92 -11.47
N SER A 76 2.70 -14.06 -11.95
CA SER A 76 3.38 -15.36 -12.03
C SER A 76 3.95 -15.78 -10.67
N SER A 77 3.69 -17.04 -10.32
CA SER A 77 4.26 -17.73 -9.14
C SER A 77 5.50 -18.56 -9.47
N GLU A 78 5.97 -18.50 -10.71
CA GLU A 78 7.20 -19.16 -11.15
C GLU A 78 8.43 -18.55 -10.47
N ARG A 79 9.60 -19.20 -10.62
CA ARG A 79 10.85 -18.78 -9.97
C ARG A 79 11.25 -17.34 -10.29
N ASP A 80 10.91 -16.85 -11.48
CA ASP A 80 11.18 -15.50 -11.98
C ASP A 80 9.96 -14.57 -11.89
N GLY A 81 8.84 -15.03 -11.32
CA GLY A 81 7.61 -14.25 -11.15
C GLY A 81 7.57 -13.42 -9.87
N PHE A 82 6.66 -12.44 -9.82
CA PHE A 82 6.55 -11.48 -8.71
C PHE A 82 5.27 -11.62 -7.86
N ALA A 83 4.50 -12.71 -7.98
CA ALA A 83 3.24 -12.89 -7.25
C ALA A 83 3.38 -12.73 -5.73
N LYS A 84 4.45 -13.30 -5.13
CA LYS A 84 4.71 -13.15 -3.69
C LYS A 84 5.04 -11.72 -3.28
N ALA A 85 5.73 -10.98 -4.14
CA ALA A 85 6.01 -9.57 -3.90
C ALA A 85 4.73 -8.74 -3.97
N LYS A 86 3.87 -9.01 -4.96
CA LYS A 86 2.54 -8.41 -5.06
C LYS A 86 1.69 -8.68 -3.82
N GLU A 87 1.64 -9.92 -3.34
CA GLU A 87 0.93 -10.28 -2.11
C GLU A 87 1.47 -9.49 -0.91
N ALA A 88 2.79 -9.46 -0.71
CA ALA A 88 3.40 -8.70 0.39
C ALA A 88 3.09 -7.20 0.30
N ILE A 89 3.06 -6.61 -0.90
CA ILE A 89 2.71 -5.20 -1.09
C ILE A 89 1.23 -4.95 -0.72
N LEU A 90 0.33 -5.84 -1.15
CA LEU A 90 -1.11 -5.76 -0.83
C LEU A 90 -1.36 -5.92 0.67
N GLU A 91 -0.65 -6.83 1.35
CA GLU A 91 -0.72 -7.00 2.82
C GLU A 91 -0.28 -5.74 3.57
N GLN A 92 0.60 -4.92 2.98
CA GLN A 92 1.02 -3.63 3.52
C GLN A 92 0.05 -2.48 3.22
N ASN A 93 -1.13 -2.77 2.67
CA ASN A 93 -2.16 -1.79 2.29
C ASN A 93 -1.72 -0.79 1.20
N TYR A 94 -0.87 -1.24 0.28
CA TYR A 94 -0.60 -0.51 -0.96
C TYR A 94 -1.45 -1.06 -2.10
N ASP A 95 -1.83 -0.21 -3.05
CA ASP A 95 -2.45 -0.67 -4.28
C ASP A 95 -1.37 -1.07 -5.27
N VAL A 96 -1.65 -2.13 -6.05
CA VAL A 96 -0.74 -2.61 -7.09
C VAL A 96 -1.41 -2.52 -8.44
N SER A 97 -0.70 -1.97 -9.42
CA SER A 97 -1.16 -1.90 -10.81
C SER A 97 -0.03 -2.20 -11.79
N GLU A 98 -0.40 -2.47 -13.04
CA GLU A 98 0.53 -2.55 -14.17
C GLU A 98 0.44 -1.28 -15.01
N ILE A 99 1.55 -0.87 -15.62
CA ILE A 99 1.60 0.28 -16.53
C ILE A 99 2.51 -0.02 -17.73
N GLN A 100 1.98 0.20 -18.92
CA GLN A 100 2.76 0.21 -20.14
C GLN A 100 3.16 1.65 -20.46
N LEU A 101 4.46 1.93 -20.54
CA LEU A 101 4.98 3.27 -20.84
C LEU A 101 4.95 3.59 -22.33
N ALA A 102 5.00 2.57 -23.19
CA ALA A 102 4.95 2.71 -24.63
C ALA A 102 3.60 3.32 -25.06
N GLY A 103 3.65 4.58 -25.51
CA GLY A 103 2.48 5.36 -25.93
C GLY A 103 1.71 6.03 -24.80
N ALA A 104 2.21 6.00 -23.56
CA ALA A 104 1.61 6.73 -22.45
C ALA A 104 2.02 8.22 -22.47
N ASP A 105 1.09 9.13 -22.18
CA ASP A 105 1.39 10.56 -22.09
C ASP A 105 2.00 10.96 -20.74
N SER A 106 1.67 10.22 -19.68
CA SER A 106 2.14 10.48 -18.32
C SER A 106 1.99 9.26 -17.41
N ILE A 107 2.87 9.16 -16.42
CA ILE A 107 2.67 8.25 -15.28
C ILE A 107 1.66 8.90 -14.33
N PRO A 108 0.59 8.19 -13.90
CA PRO A 108 -0.41 8.73 -12.98
C PRO A 108 0.20 9.26 -11.68
N ALA A 109 -0.32 10.37 -11.17
CA ALA A 109 0.23 11.05 -10.00
C ALA A 109 0.02 10.30 -8.67
N ASP A 110 -0.92 9.33 -8.64
CA ASP A 110 -1.16 8.43 -7.51
C ASP A 110 -0.13 7.29 -7.42
N VAL A 111 0.63 7.04 -8.49
CA VAL A 111 1.77 6.11 -8.49
C VAL A 111 2.91 6.76 -7.71
N SER A 112 3.34 6.11 -6.64
CA SER A 112 4.45 6.59 -5.80
C SER A 112 5.75 5.85 -6.04
N VAL A 113 5.68 4.61 -6.55
CA VAL A 113 6.84 3.78 -6.85
C VAL A 113 6.61 3.06 -8.17
N LEU A 114 7.62 3.07 -9.02
CA LEU A 114 7.66 2.30 -10.26
C LEU A 114 8.66 1.15 -10.17
N ILE A 115 8.21 -0.05 -10.52
CA ILE A 115 9.05 -1.26 -10.51
C ILE A 115 9.26 -1.73 -11.94
N ILE A 116 10.52 -1.74 -12.38
CA ILE A 116 10.93 -2.28 -13.67
C ILE A 116 11.54 -3.66 -13.43
N ALA A 117 10.75 -4.72 -13.64
CA ALA A 117 11.08 -6.08 -13.25
C ALA A 117 11.88 -6.82 -14.34
N GLY A 118 13.15 -6.44 -14.51
CA GLY A 118 14.09 -7.14 -15.42
C GLY A 118 13.71 -6.98 -16.90
N PRO A 119 13.84 -5.76 -17.47
CA PRO A 119 13.46 -5.50 -18.85
C PRO A 119 14.39 -6.28 -19.80
N LYS A 120 13.82 -6.91 -20.82
CA LYS A 120 14.55 -7.67 -21.86
C LYS A 120 14.76 -6.86 -23.14
N LYS A 121 14.14 -5.69 -23.23
CA LYS A 121 14.23 -4.75 -24.35
C LYS A 121 14.55 -3.36 -23.81
N ASP A 122 15.22 -2.57 -24.63
CA ASP A 122 15.54 -1.18 -24.29
C ASP A 122 14.29 -0.30 -24.32
N PHE A 123 14.28 0.70 -23.44
CA PHE A 123 13.26 1.75 -23.43
C PHE A 123 13.49 2.76 -24.56
N PHE A 124 12.41 3.31 -25.09
CA PHE A 124 12.48 4.44 -26.01
C PHE A 124 12.80 5.73 -25.26
N ASP A 125 13.39 6.71 -25.95
CA ASP A 125 13.73 8.02 -25.38
C ASP A 125 12.52 8.73 -24.75
N SER A 126 11.33 8.56 -25.34
CA SER A 126 10.08 9.09 -24.79
C SER A 126 9.73 8.48 -23.42
N GLU A 127 10.00 7.18 -23.23
CA GLU A 127 9.73 6.48 -21.97
C GLU A 127 10.74 6.90 -20.89
N LEU A 128 12.01 7.04 -21.27
CA LEU A 128 13.06 7.56 -20.38
C LEU A 128 12.74 8.98 -19.91
N ALA A 129 12.17 9.82 -20.78
CA ALA A 129 11.73 11.16 -20.42
C ALA A 129 10.58 11.12 -19.39
N LEU A 130 9.63 10.19 -19.53
CA LEU A 130 8.55 9.99 -18.55
C LEU A 130 9.07 9.51 -17.20
N LEU A 131 9.98 8.52 -17.19
CA LEU A 131 10.62 8.03 -15.96
C LEU A 131 11.39 9.15 -15.26
N THR A 132 12.17 9.92 -16.02
CA THR A 132 12.92 11.07 -15.48
C THR A 132 11.98 12.11 -14.86
N LYS A 133 10.86 12.41 -15.54
CA LYS A 133 9.83 13.33 -15.03
C LYS A 133 9.20 12.81 -13.74
N HIS A 134 8.96 11.51 -13.63
CA HIS A 134 8.41 10.89 -12.43
C HIS A 134 9.33 11.04 -11.22
N ILE A 135 10.61 10.72 -11.40
CA ILE A 135 11.63 10.88 -10.35
C ILE A 135 11.74 12.34 -9.90
N ASN A 136 11.75 13.28 -10.86
CA ASN A 136 11.82 14.71 -10.55
C ASN A 136 10.59 15.23 -9.80
N ASN A 137 9.44 14.56 -9.92
CA ASN A 137 8.21 14.87 -9.20
C ASN A 137 8.12 14.20 -7.82
N GLY A 138 9.19 13.53 -7.36
CA GLY A 138 9.27 12.87 -6.06
C GLY A 138 8.74 11.44 -6.04
N GLY A 139 8.52 10.85 -7.22
CA GLY A 139 8.27 9.42 -7.38
C GLY A 139 9.55 8.59 -7.16
N GLY A 140 9.39 7.38 -6.63
CA GLY A 140 10.48 6.44 -6.33
C GLY A 140 10.60 5.29 -7.31
#